data_AF-A0A7S3JLY8-F1
#
_entry.id   AF-A0A7S3JLY8-F1
#
_cell.length_a   1.000
_cell.length_b   1.000
_cell.length_c   1.000
_cell.angle_alpha   90.00
_cell.angle_beta   90.00
_cell.angle_gamma   90.00
#
_symmetry.space_group_name_H-M   'P 1'
#
loop_
_entity.id
_entity.type
_entity.pdbx_description
1 polymer ?
#
loop_
_entity_poly.entity_id
_entity_poly.type
_entity_poly.pdbx_seq_one_letter_code
_entity_poly.pdbx_strand_id
1 'polypeptide(L)'
;MNTFNRVIMRRVKLYQAAQRNFTQNTLTGVMNTDRNHKLRVMSTPEWPVPYWQRSFRHDPCVEDDTGFDITGYSDSLNDFHVIFAKEYLKTVGKGYVVEAVENHFDITKYTTDFEDSHSFTEAYIDDMLDSIDIVSRQNIKLLNTYDLADCLKE
;
A
#
# COMPACT_ATOMS: atom_id res chain seq x y z
N MET A 1 -29.69 -60.38 -2.15
CA MET A 1 -29.19 -59.30 -3.05
C MET A 1 -28.88 -58.08 -2.20
N ASN A 2 -27.59 -57.80 -2.03
CA ASN A 2 -27.00 -57.14 -0.87
C ASN A 2 -27.22 -55.62 -0.81
N THR A 3 -27.38 -55.10 0.41
CA THR A 3 -27.43 -53.68 0.80
C THR A 3 -26.33 -52.82 0.18
N PHE A 4 -25.17 -53.42 -0.11
CA PHE A 4 -24.04 -52.78 -0.77
C PHE A 4 -24.36 -52.22 -2.17
N ASN A 5 -25.14 -52.96 -2.97
CA ASN A 5 -25.52 -52.54 -4.33
C ASN A 5 -26.51 -51.37 -4.33
N ARG A 6 -27.34 -51.22 -3.28
CA ARG A 6 -28.27 -50.09 -3.14
C ARG A 6 -27.55 -48.79 -2.81
N VAL A 7 -26.48 -48.84 -2.00
CA VAL A 7 -25.71 -47.65 -1.62
C VAL A 7 -24.90 -47.12 -2.82
N ILE A 8 -24.27 -48.01 -3.58
CA ILE A 8 -23.51 -47.64 -4.79
C ILE A 8 -24.45 -47.01 -5.83
N MET A 9 -25.59 -47.65 -6.12
CA MET A 9 -26.58 -47.12 -7.06
C MET A 9 -27.18 -45.77 -6.62
N ARG A 10 -27.36 -45.54 -5.31
CA ARG A 10 -27.80 -44.24 -4.78
C ARG A 10 -26.74 -43.16 -4.98
N ARG A 11 -25.46 -43.47 -4.74
CA ARG A 11 -24.35 -42.52 -4.96
C ARG A 11 -24.20 -42.17 -6.44
N VAL A 12 -24.27 -43.14 -7.35
CA VAL A 12 -24.20 -42.92 -8.80
C VAL A 12 -25.34 -42.01 -9.29
N LYS A 13 -26.57 -42.21 -8.79
CA LYS A 13 -27.71 -41.35 -9.12
C LYS A 13 -27.57 -39.92 -8.59
N LEU A 14 -27.00 -39.75 -7.39
CA LEU A 14 -26.75 -38.44 -6.79
C LEU A 14 -25.68 -37.65 -7.54
N TYR A 15 -24.60 -38.31 -7.95
CA TYR A 15 -23.56 -37.70 -8.79
C TYR A 15 -24.10 -37.33 -10.19
N GLN A 16 -24.91 -38.18 -10.82
CA GLN A 16 -25.56 -37.84 -12.09
C GLN A 16 -26.55 -36.68 -11.98
N ALA A 17 -27.26 -36.54 -10.85
CA ALA A 17 -28.15 -35.41 -10.60
C ALA A 17 -27.37 -34.10 -10.34
N ALA A 18 -26.26 -34.17 -9.60
CA ALA A 18 -25.39 -33.03 -9.34
C ALA A 18 -24.71 -32.51 -10.62
N GLN A 19 -24.28 -33.41 -11.52
CA GLN A 19 -23.67 -33.05 -12.80
C GLN A 19 -24.65 -32.38 -13.78
N ARG A 20 -25.95 -32.67 -13.67
CA ARG A 20 -27.00 -32.10 -14.54
C ARG A 20 -27.52 -30.73 -14.08
N ASN A 21 -27.20 -30.30 -12.86
CA ASN A 21 -27.70 -29.04 -12.29
C ASN A 21 -26.81 -27.82 -12.56
N PHE A 22 -25.67 -27.97 -13.24
CA PHE A 22 -24.96 -26.86 -13.88
C PHE A 22 -25.36 -26.82 -15.36
N THR A 23 -26.46 -26.13 -15.68
CA THR A 23 -26.92 -25.97 -17.06
C THR A 23 -25.98 -25.03 -17.84
N GLN A 24 -24.93 -25.58 -18.43
CA GLN A 24 -24.12 -24.93 -19.47
C GLN A 24 -24.91 -24.84 -20.78
N ASN A 25 -25.78 -23.84 -20.90
CA ASN A 25 -26.34 -23.38 -22.18
C ASN A 25 -26.29 -21.85 -22.21
N THR A 26 -25.07 -21.30 -22.18
CA THR A 26 -24.83 -19.86 -21.99
C THR A 26 -24.99 -19.04 -23.28
N LEU A 27 -24.76 -19.59 -24.47
CA LEU A 27 -24.79 -18.79 -25.71
C LEU A 27 -26.18 -18.69 -26.35
N THR A 28 -26.95 -19.77 -26.39
CA THR A 28 -28.33 -19.79 -26.96
C THR A 28 -29.41 -19.35 -25.97
N GLY A 29 -29.07 -19.18 -24.69
CA GLY A 29 -30.00 -18.79 -23.64
C GLY A 29 -30.32 -17.29 -23.55
N VAL A 30 -29.48 -16.43 -24.13
CA VAL A 30 -29.56 -14.95 -24.01
C VAL A 30 -30.71 -14.37 -24.86
N MET A 31 -31.10 -15.06 -25.93
CA MET A 31 -32.21 -14.67 -26.81
C MET A 31 -33.59 -15.09 -26.28
N ASN A 32 -33.66 -15.76 -25.13
CA ASN A 32 -34.92 -16.23 -24.53
C ASN A 32 -35.31 -15.31 -23.35
N THR A 33 -36.37 -14.52 -23.54
CA THR A 33 -36.89 -13.54 -22.56
C THR A 33 -37.22 -14.17 -21.20
N ASP A 34 -37.70 -15.42 -21.17
CA ASP A 34 -38.10 -16.11 -19.94
C ASP A 34 -36.91 -16.51 -19.06
N ARG A 35 -35.69 -16.56 -19.61
CA ARG A 35 -34.46 -16.85 -18.85
C ARG A 35 -33.90 -15.60 -18.17
N ASN A 36 -34.19 -14.41 -18.68
CA ASN A 36 -33.70 -13.15 -18.11
C ASN A 36 -34.31 -12.84 -16.73
N HIS A 37 -35.51 -13.38 -16.44
CA HIS A 37 -36.16 -13.26 -15.13
C HIS A 37 -35.36 -13.89 -13.97
N LYS A 38 -34.39 -14.77 -14.26
CA LYS A 38 -33.59 -15.47 -13.24
C LYS A 38 -32.26 -14.79 -12.93
N LEU A 39 -31.92 -13.70 -13.61
CA LEU A 39 -30.65 -12.99 -13.43
C LEU A 39 -30.70 -11.96 -12.30
N ARG A 40 -31.89 -11.47 -11.96
CA ARG A 40 -32.08 -10.39 -11.00
C ARG A 40 -32.04 -10.93 -9.56
N VAL A 41 -31.15 -10.37 -8.75
CA VAL A 41 -31.13 -10.54 -7.29
C VAL A 41 -31.31 -9.17 -6.65
N MET A 42 -32.31 -9.03 -5.78
CA MET A 42 -32.60 -7.78 -5.09
C MET A 42 -31.96 -7.77 -3.70
N SER A 43 -31.35 -6.65 -3.33
CA SER A 43 -30.87 -6.40 -1.96
C SER A 43 -31.98 -5.90 -1.02
N THR A 44 -33.13 -5.47 -1.58
CA THR A 44 -34.27 -4.92 -0.85
C THR A 44 -35.54 -5.75 -1.07
N PRO A 45 -36.43 -5.88 -0.06
CA PRO A 45 -37.65 -6.68 -0.15
C PRO A 45 -38.81 -5.90 -0.81
N GLU A 46 -38.66 -5.49 -2.08
CA GLU A 46 -39.67 -4.77 -2.85
C GLU A 46 -40.43 -5.70 -3.81
N TRP A 47 -41.74 -5.48 -4.01
CA TRP A 47 -42.57 -6.23 -4.95
C TRP A 47 -43.60 -5.32 -5.63
N PRO A 48 -43.80 -5.40 -6.97
CA PRO A 48 -43.14 -6.30 -7.92
C PRO A 48 -41.68 -5.90 -8.23
N VAL A 49 -40.85 -6.87 -8.62
CA VAL A 49 -39.42 -6.65 -8.88
C VAL A 49 -39.19 -6.31 -10.37
N PRO A 50 -38.39 -5.27 -10.69
CA PRO A 50 -37.94 -5.03 -12.06
C PRO A 50 -37.13 -6.21 -12.61
N TYR A 51 -37.53 -6.76 -13.76
CA TYR A 51 -36.90 -7.96 -14.32
C TYR A 51 -35.57 -7.68 -15.03
N TRP A 52 -35.31 -6.44 -15.45
CA TRP A 52 -34.11 -6.06 -16.18
C TRP A 52 -32.89 -5.93 -15.25
N GLN A 53 -31.84 -6.70 -15.53
CA GLN A 53 -30.54 -6.62 -14.84
C GLN A 53 -29.57 -5.76 -15.65
N ARG A 54 -28.94 -4.77 -15.01
CA ARG A 54 -27.91 -3.93 -15.67
C ARG A 54 -26.60 -4.70 -15.82
N SER A 55 -26.10 -4.83 -17.04
CA SER A 55 -24.78 -5.43 -17.34
C SER A 55 -23.65 -4.42 -17.19
N PHE A 56 -23.90 -3.18 -17.59
CA PHE A 56 -22.91 -2.10 -17.56
C PHE A 56 -23.49 -0.89 -16.85
N ARG A 57 -22.60 -0.02 -16.36
CA ARG A 57 -22.98 1.35 -16.02
C ARG A 57 -23.34 2.06 -17.33
N HIS A 58 -24.30 2.98 -17.27
CA HIS A 58 -24.47 3.90 -18.40
C HIS A 58 -23.16 4.66 -18.56
N ASP A 59 -22.70 4.84 -19.80
CA ASP A 59 -21.45 5.55 -20.04
C ASP A 59 -21.53 6.92 -19.34
N PRO A 60 -20.54 7.26 -18.50
CA PRO A 60 -20.54 8.56 -17.85
C PRO A 60 -20.60 9.66 -18.91
N CYS A 61 -21.21 10.79 -18.55
CA CYS A 61 -21.08 12.01 -19.35
C CYS A 61 -19.58 12.21 -19.67
N VAL A 62 -19.22 12.67 -20.86
CA VAL A 62 -17.83 12.91 -21.29
C VAL A 62 -17.19 14.09 -20.53
N GLU A 63 -17.77 14.49 -19.41
CA GLU A 63 -17.15 15.48 -18.53
C GLU A 63 -15.87 14.89 -17.94
N ASP A 64 -14.85 15.73 -17.84
CA ASP A 64 -13.55 15.37 -17.29
C ASP A 64 -13.76 14.77 -15.89
N ASP A 65 -13.41 13.49 -15.75
CA ASP A 65 -13.46 12.82 -14.47
C ASP A 65 -12.47 13.52 -13.52
N THR A 66 -13.00 14.30 -12.58
CA THR A 66 -12.22 14.90 -11.48
C THR A 66 -11.68 13.84 -10.50
N GLY A 67 -11.96 12.57 -10.76
CA GLY A 67 -11.42 11.42 -10.05
C GLY A 67 -9.90 11.32 -10.12
N PHE A 68 -9.36 10.57 -9.17
CA PHE A 68 -7.95 10.22 -9.13
C PHE A 68 -7.59 9.33 -10.33
N ASP A 69 -6.56 9.73 -11.08
CA ASP A 69 -6.03 8.91 -12.16
C ASP A 69 -5.35 7.65 -11.60
N ILE A 70 -5.99 6.51 -11.80
CA ILE A 70 -5.53 5.20 -11.32
C ILE A 70 -4.23 4.76 -12.04
N THR A 71 -3.93 5.32 -13.22
CA THR A 71 -2.76 4.90 -14.00
C THR A 71 -1.44 5.21 -13.32
N GLY A 72 -1.41 6.22 -12.43
CA GLY A 72 -0.21 6.59 -11.67
C GLY A 72 0.16 5.65 -10.52
N TYR A 73 -0.68 4.67 -10.15
CA TYR A 73 -0.44 3.85 -8.95
C TYR A 73 0.78 2.91 -9.05
N SER A 74 1.16 2.48 -10.25
CA SER A 74 2.24 1.52 -10.47
C SER A 74 3.37 2.08 -11.35
N ASP A 75 3.52 3.40 -11.39
CA ASP A 75 4.61 4.01 -12.16
C ASP A 75 5.96 3.77 -11.45
N SER A 76 7.00 3.53 -12.25
CA SER A 76 8.36 3.41 -11.74
C SER A 76 8.89 4.77 -11.27
N LEU A 77 9.90 4.76 -10.39
CA LEU A 77 10.51 6.01 -9.93
C LEU A 77 11.23 6.74 -11.09
N ASN A 78 10.54 7.72 -11.65
CA ASN A 78 11.02 8.57 -12.74
C ASN A 78 11.48 9.96 -12.23
N ASP A 79 12.21 10.70 -13.06
CA ASP A 79 12.74 12.04 -12.71
C ASP A 79 11.65 13.07 -12.39
N PHE A 80 10.43 12.88 -12.91
CA PHE A 80 9.28 13.71 -12.55
C PHE A 80 9.02 13.71 -11.05
N HIS A 81 9.17 12.56 -10.38
CA HIS A 81 8.99 12.46 -8.93
C HIS A 81 10.02 13.31 -8.17
N VAL A 82 11.27 13.34 -8.65
CA VAL A 82 12.32 14.17 -8.07
C VAL A 82 11.98 15.65 -8.21
N ILE A 83 11.54 16.07 -9.39
CA ILE A 83 11.18 17.47 -9.65
C ILE A 83 10.00 17.91 -8.76
N PHE A 84 8.94 17.08 -8.70
CA PHE A 84 7.81 17.35 -7.82
C PHE A 84 8.23 17.41 -6.36
N ALA A 85 9.10 16.51 -5.91
CA ALA A 85 9.61 16.52 -4.54
C ALA A 85 10.41 17.79 -4.24
N LYS A 86 11.26 18.26 -5.17
CA LYS A 86 12.02 19.51 -5.01
C LYS A 86 11.11 20.72 -4.85
N GLU A 87 10.12 20.86 -5.74
CA GLU A 87 9.17 21.96 -5.68
C GLU A 87 8.30 21.90 -4.42
N TYR A 88 7.85 20.70 -4.05
CA TYR A 88 7.09 20.51 -2.81
C TYR A 88 7.91 20.88 -1.57
N LEU A 89 9.18 20.45 -1.47
CA LEU A 89 10.04 20.79 -0.34
C LEU A 89 10.33 22.29 -0.25
N LYS A 90 10.50 22.96 -1.40
CA LYS A 90 10.65 24.42 -1.45
C LYS A 90 9.38 25.13 -0.94
N THR A 91 8.19 24.69 -1.37
CA THR A 91 6.93 25.32 -0.94
C THR A 91 6.63 25.13 0.54
N VAL A 92 7.03 24.00 1.13
CA VAL A 92 6.87 23.71 2.58
C VAL A 92 7.92 24.44 3.45
N GLY A 93 8.87 25.16 2.84
CA GLY A 93 9.94 25.86 3.56
C GLY A 93 11.11 24.96 3.96
N LYS A 94 11.20 23.75 3.40
CA LYS A 94 12.33 22.82 3.55
C LYS A 94 13.31 22.89 2.38
N GLY A 95 13.39 24.04 1.72
CA GLY A 95 14.26 24.25 0.56
C GLY A 95 15.74 24.02 0.83
N TYR A 96 16.20 24.22 2.07
CA TYR A 96 17.58 23.97 2.49
C TYR A 96 18.03 22.51 2.28
N VAL A 97 17.08 21.55 2.33
CA VAL A 97 17.39 20.14 2.03
C VAL A 97 17.72 19.95 0.56
N VAL A 98 16.97 20.62 -0.32
CA VAL A 98 17.20 20.57 -1.78
C VAL A 98 18.56 21.15 -2.10
N GLU A 99 18.89 22.30 -1.52
CA GLU A 99 20.19 22.95 -1.71
C GLU A 99 21.35 22.09 -1.20
N ALA A 100 21.20 21.49 -0.02
CA ALA A 100 22.22 20.61 0.54
C ALA A 100 22.48 19.40 -0.36
N VAL A 101 21.42 18.75 -0.85
CA VAL A 101 21.54 17.57 -1.73
C VAL A 101 22.14 17.93 -3.09
N GLU A 102 21.82 19.09 -3.67
CA GLU A 102 22.33 19.51 -4.98
C GLU A 102 23.80 19.96 -4.94
N ASN A 103 24.24 20.59 -3.83
CA ASN A 103 25.55 21.23 -3.77
C ASN A 103 26.60 20.46 -2.95
N HIS A 104 26.18 19.66 -1.96
CA HIS A 104 27.10 19.03 -1.01
C HIS A 104 27.16 17.51 -1.10
N PHE A 105 26.22 16.86 -1.78
CA PHE A 105 26.26 15.42 -2.00
C PHE A 105 26.88 15.10 -3.37
N ASP A 106 27.86 14.19 -3.38
CA ASP A 106 28.44 13.67 -4.62
C ASP A 106 27.54 12.55 -5.17
N ILE A 107 26.50 12.94 -5.91
CA ILE A 107 25.53 12.02 -6.51
C ILE A 107 25.50 12.15 -8.03
N THR A 108 25.49 11.01 -8.72
CA THR A 108 25.36 10.95 -10.18
C THR A 108 23.89 10.92 -10.64
N LYS A 109 22.98 10.50 -9.77
CA LYS A 109 21.54 10.37 -10.03
C LYS A 109 20.74 10.90 -8.84
N TYR A 110 19.68 11.67 -9.12
CA TYR A 110 18.82 12.25 -8.08
C TYR A 110 17.68 11.32 -7.63
N THR A 111 17.42 10.23 -8.35
CA THR A 111 16.52 9.18 -7.85
C THR A 111 17.30 8.37 -6.82
N THR A 112 17.02 8.62 -5.56
CA THR A 112 17.71 7.96 -4.45
C THR A 112 17.08 6.62 -4.13
N ASP A 113 17.87 5.56 -4.21
CA ASP A 113 17.53 4.22 -3.73
C ASP A 113 18.54 3.84 -2.63
N PHE A 114 18.07 3.27 -1.52
CA PHE A 114 18.92 2.84 -0.42
C PHE A 114 19.02 1.32 -0.38
N GLU A 115 20.18 0.78 -0.76
CA GLU A 115 20.44 -0.66 -0.72
C GLU A 115 20.93 -1.11 0.67
N ASP A 116 21.75 -0.28 1.33
CA ASP A 116 22.34 -0.57 2.63
C ASP A 116 22.34 0.67 3.54
N SER A 117 22.47 0.41 4.84
CA SER A 117 22.46 1.38 5.93
C SER A 117 23.85 1.87 6.35
N HIS A 118 24.89 1.52 5.59
CA HIS A 118 26.28 1.80 5.93
C HIS A 118 26.55 3.31 6.16
N SER A 119 26.15 4.15 5.20
CA SER A 119 26.35 5.61 5.27
C SER A 119 25.62 6.26 6.45
N PHE A 120 24.44 5.74 6.82
CA PHE A 120 23.72 6.21 7.99
C PHE A 120 24.44 5.81 9.28
N THR A 121 24.93 4.58 9.34
CA THR A 121 25.61 4.05 10.53
C THR A 121 26.92 4.77 10.78
N GLU A 122 27.70 5.04 9.73
CA GLU A 122 28.94 5.82 9.80
C GLU A 122 28.67 7.23 10.35
N ALA A 123 27.70 7.95 9.78
CA ALA A 123 27.32 9.28 10.24
C ALA A 123 26.85 9.30 11.72
N TYR A 124 26.15 8.26 12.18
CA TYR A 124 25.75 8.15 13.57
C TYR A 124 26.93 7.89 14.50
N ILE A 125 27.90 7.07 14.09
CA ILE A 125 29.09 6.80 14.90
C ILE A 125 29.92 8.06 15.05
N ASP A 126 30.10 8.83 13.98
CA ASP A 126 30.86 10.08 14.02
C ASP A 126 30.23 11.11 14.97
N ASP A 127 28.91 11.33 14.89
CA ASP A 127 28.20 12.22 15.81
C ASP A 127 28.30 11.75 17.27
N MET A 128 28.21 10.43 17.50
CA MET A 128 28.38 9.88 18.84
C MET A 128 29.79 10.11 19.38
N LEU A 129 30.84 9.90 18.56
CA LEU A 129 32.22 10.11 18.97
C LEU A 129 32.48 11.56 19.42
N ASP A 130 31.90 12.55 18.73
CA ASP A 130 32.00 13.96 19.09
C ASP A 130 31.39 14.27 20.47
N SER A 131 30.35 13.53 20.85
CA SER A 131 29.63 13.74 22.11
C SER A 131 30.28 13.08 23.34
N ILE A 132 31.11 12.04 23.15
CA ILE A 132 31.65 11.22 24.25
C ILE A 132 32.52 12.05 25.21
N ASP A 133 33.31 12.99 24.69
CA ASP A 133 34.27 13.76 25.48
C ASP A 133 33.65 14.94 26.26
N ILE A 134 32.34 15.16 26.15
CA ILE A 134 31.68 16.28 26.85
C ILE A 134 31.75 16.10 28.37
N VAL A 135 31.55 14.87 28.87
CA VAL A 135 31.54 14.57 30.31
C VAL A 135 32.93 14.64 30.91
N SER A 136 33.95 14.10 30.23
CA SER A 136 35.36 14.19 30.64
C SER A 136 35.82 15.64 30.73
N ARG A 137 35.50 16.48 29.72
CA ARG A 137 35.82 17.91 29.75
C ARG A 137 35.19 18.63 30.94
N GLN A 138 33.94 18.33 31.24
CA GLN A 138 33.26 18.93 32.39
C GLN A 138 33.85 18.45 33.73
N ASN A 139 34.21 17.17 33.84
CA ASN A 139 34.85 16.63 35.03
C ASN A 139 36.22 17.26 35.29
N ILE A 140 37.06 17.40 34.25
CA ILE A 140 38.36 18.07 34.37
C ILE A 140 38.17 19.51 34.86
N LYS A 141 37.19 20.23 34.30
CA LYS A 141 36.87 21.59 34.74
C LYS A 141 36.46 21.64 36.21
N LEU A 142 35.57 20.74 36.65
CA LEU A 142 35.10 20.67 38.03
C LEU A 142 36.24 20.33 39.01
N LEU A 143 37.00 19.28 38.72
CA LEU A 143 38.09 18.81 39.57
C LEU A 143 39.22 19.83 39.69
N ASN A 144 39.47 20.64 38.64
CA ASN A 144 40.44 21.72 38.70
C ASN A 144 39.93 22.97 39.44
N THR A 145 38.61 23.15 39.53
CA THR A 145 38.00 24.35 40.15
C THR A 145 37.76 24.15 41.64
N TYR A 146 37.37 22.94 42.04
CA TYR A 146 36.99 22.63 43.42
C TYR A 146 37.96 21.61 44.01
N ASP A 147 38.68 22.02 45.05
CA ASP A 147 39.44 21.09 45.87
C ASP A 147 38.49 20.36 46.84
N LEU A 148 38.68 19.06 47.00
CA LEU A 148 37.87 18.23 47.90
C LEU A 148 37.95 18.75 49.35
N ALA A 149 39.08 19.35 49.72
CA ALA A 149 39.31 19.93 51.04
C ALA A 149 38.40 21.14 51.35
N ASP A 150 37.90 21.85 50.35
CA ASP A 150 36.97 22.97 50.55
C ASP A 150 35.52 22.50 50.77
N CYS A 151 35.17 21.30 50.30
CA CYS A 151 33.85 20.70 50.50
C CYS A 151 33.70 19.95 51.85
N LEU A 152 34.80 19.65 52.54
CA LEU A 152 34.84 18.86 53.79
C LEU A 152 34.99 19.69 55.07
N LYS A 153 34.98 21.02 54.97
CA LYS A 153 35.00 21.91 56.14
C LYS A 153 33.60 21.97 56.76
N GLU A 154 33.32 21.07 57.69
CA GLU A 154 32.36 21.27 58.80
C GLU A 154 33.04 21.97 59.98
#